data_AF-R6Y6D5-F1
#
_entry.id   AF-R6Y6D5-F1
#
_cell.length_a   1.000
_cell.length_b   1.000
_cell.length_c   1.000
_cell.angle_alpha   90.00
_cell.angle_beta   90.00
_cell.angle_gamma   90.00
#
_symmetry.space_group_name_H-M   'P 1'
#
loop_
_entity.id
_entity.type
_entity.pdbx_description
1 polymer ?
#
loop_
_entity_poly.entity_id
_entity_poly.type
_entity_poly.pdbx_seq_one_letter_code
_entity_poly.pdbx_strand_id
1 'polypeptide(L)'
;MLLELAESVASRLRRQGMKAGEVQLTVKNGEFQEYQRQCRLEPAVCDARSLYKAALELYRREDRRWAVRLLGLRAGKLVEAGAAQMSFFANTRDLEREERLETAVDALRERFGGGSVRRGTVLEKKEREGE
;
A
#
# COMPACT_ATOMS: atom_id res chain seq x y z
N MET A 1 8.86 4.74 -4.43
CA MET A 1 7.75 5.71 -4.35
C MET A 1 6.36 5.09 -4.14
N LEU A 2 5.67 4.50 -5.15
CA LEU A 2 4.28 4.03 -4.95
C LEU A 2 4.16 2.93 -3.88
N LEU A 3 5.12 2.00 -3.83
CA LEU A 3 5.17 0.95 -2.80
C LEU A 3 5.35 1.54 -1.39
N GLU A 4 6.15 2.60 -1.24
CA GLU A 4 6.36 3.25 0.06
C GLU A 4 5.10 3.98 0.54
N LEU A 5 4.36 4.61 -0.38
CA LEU A 5 3.05 5.18 -0.07
C LEU A 5 2.08 4.09 0.40
N ALA A 6 2.07 2.94 -0.29
CA ALA A 6 1.26 1.79 0.12
C ALA A 6 1.67 1.26 1.50
N GLU A 7 2.97 1.12 1.79
CA GLU A 7 3.47 0.74 3.12
C GLU A 7 3.05 1.73 4.21
N SER A 8 3.16 3.03 3.94
CA SER A 8 2.77 4.06 4.90
C SER A 8 1.26 4.03 5.19
N VAL A 9 0.42 3.82 4.17
CA VAL A 9 -1.03 3.71 4.34
C VAL A 9 -1.38 2.42 5.09
N ALA A 10 -0.79 1.29 4.69
CA ALA A 10 -1.00 -0.02 5.32
C ALA A 10 -0.63 -0.01 6.81
N SER A 11 0.53 0.56 7.17
CA SER A 11 0.97 0.69 8.55
C SER A 11 0.00 1.55 9.39
N ARG A 12 -0.52 2.65 8.82
CA ARG A 12 -1.54 3.49 9.50
C ARG A 12 -2.86 2.76 9.70
N LEU A 13 -3.32 2.00 8.70
CA LEU A 13 -4.53 1.18 8.80
C LEU A 13 -4.41 0.17 9.94
N ARG A 14 -3.29 -0.57 10.01
CA ARG A 14 -3.04 -1.55 11.08
C ARG A 14 -2.95 -0.91 12.46
N ARG A 15 -2.27 0.24 12.59
CA ARG A 15 -2.21 0.99 13.86
C ARG A 15 -3.59 1.42 14.36
N GLN A 16 -4.53 1.65 13.45
CA GLN A 16 -5.91 2.02 13.79
C GLN A 16 -6.85 0.82 13.89
N GLY A 17 -6.36 -0.41 13.68
CA GLY A 17 -7.21 -1.61 13.66
C GLY A 17 -8.21 -1.64 12.50
N MET A 18 -7.91 -0.96 11.38
CA MET A 18 -8.80 -0.80 10.24
C MET A 18 -8.30 -1.57 9.00
N LYS A 19 -9.24 -1.97 8.14
CA LYS A 19 -9.00 -2.50 6.79
C LYS A 19 -9.69 -1.61 5.75
N ALA A 20 -9.08 -1.47 4.58
CA ALA A 20 -9.59 -0.65 3.49
C ALA A 20 -10.41 -1.49 2.50
N GLY A 21 -11.69 -1.13 2.31
CA GLY A 21 -12.56 -1.68 1.27
C GLY A 21 -12.48 -0.91 -0.06
N GLU A 22 -11.66 0.13 -0.14
CA GLU A 22 -11.44 0.94 -1.32
C GLU A 22 -10.05 1.56 -1.30
N VAL A 23 -9.46 1.72 -2.48
CA VAL A 23 -8.24 2.51 -2.66
C VAL A 23 -8.44 3.55 -3.74
N GLN A 24 -7.93 4.74 -3.50
CA GLN A 24 -7.95 5.87 -4.41
C GLN A 24 -6.53 6.33 -4.71
N LEU A 25 -6.21 6.45 -5.99
CA LEU A 25 -4.98 7.02 -6.52
C LEU A 25 -5.26 8.46 -6.98
N THR A 26 -4.39 9.38 -6.57
CA THR A 26 -4.36 10.76 -7.04
C THR A 26 -3.04 11.03 -7.75
N VAL A 27 -3.09 11.56 -8.96
CA VAL A 27 -1.91 11.93 -9.73
C VAL A 27 -2.07 13.36 -10.20
N LYS A 28 -1.05 14.18 -9.98
CA LYS A 28 -1.02 15.59 -10.37
C LYS A 28 0.26 15.93 -11.11
N ASN A 29 0.15 16.69 -12.19
CA ASN A 29 1.27 17.11 -13.02
C ASN A 29 1.82 18.50 -12.63
N GLY A 30 2.87 18.95 -13.32
CA GLY A 30 3.49 20.26 -13.12
C GLY A 30 2.59 21.46 -13.44
N GLU A 31 1.57 21.26 -14.28
CA GLU A 31 0.57 22.26 -14.69
C GLU A 31 -0.63 22.31 -13.74
N PHE A 32 -0.53 21.67 -12.58
CA PHE A 32 -1.60 21.55 -11.58
C PHE A 32 -2.85 20.80 -12.05
N GLN A 33 -2.80 20.14 -13.21
CA GLN A 33 -3.87 19.22 -13.63
C GLN A 33 -3.76 17.95 -12.80
N GLU A 34 -4.90 17.48 -12.31
CA GLU A 34 -4.98 16.25 -11.52
C GLU A 34 -6.04 15.30 -12.06
N TYR A 35 -5.81 14.01 -11.87
CA TYR A 35 -6.84 13.01 -11.99
C TYR A 35 -6.86 12.12 -10.75
N GLN A 36 -8.06 11.62 -10.45
CA GLN A 36 -8.31 10.72 -9.34
C GLN A 36 -9.06 9.50 -9.86
N ARG A 37 -8.61 8.32 -9.43
CA ARG A 37 -9.25 7.03 -9.74
C ARG A 37 -9.35 6.22 -8.48
N GLN A 38 -10.41 5.43 -8.35
CA GLN A 38 -10.60 4.55 -7.21
C GLN A 38 -11.13 3.19 -7.66
N CYS A 39 -10.82 2.15 -6.89
CA CYS A 39 -11.42 0.83 -7.04
C CYS A 39 -11.76 0.23 -5.69
N ARG A 40 -12.80 -0.61 -5.68
CA ARG A 40 -13.20 -1.38 -4.52
C ARG A 40 -12.21 -2.53 -4.28
N LEU A 41 -11.98 -2.84 -3.01
CA LEU A 41 -11.19 -3.96 -2.54
C LEU A 41 -12.11 -4.92 -1.81
N GLU A 42 -12.30 -6.10 -2.39
CA GLU A 42 -13.10 -7.19 -1.80
C GLU A 42 -12.27 -8.48 -1.82
N PRO A 43 -11.91 -9.03 -0.65
CA PRO A 43 -12.19 -8.53 0.70
C PRO A 43 -11.44 -7.22 1.04
N ALA A 44 -11.86 -6.53 2.10
CA ALA A 44 -11.13 -5.37 2.61
C ALA A 44 -9.74 -5.78 3.13
N VAL A 45 -8.72 -4.95 2.86
CA VAL A 45 -7.30 -5.29 3.10
C VAL A 45 -6.58 -4.23 3.92
N CYS A 46 -5.54 -4.63 4.64
CA CYS A 46 -4.64 -3.73 5.35
C CYS A 46 -3.16 -3.97 5.00
N ASP A 47 -2.87 -4.79 3.98
CA ASP A 47 -1.50 -5.09 3.55
C ASP A 47 -1.02 -4.17 2.43
N ALA A 48 0.27 -3.83 2.44
CA ALA A 48 0.85 -2.89 1.47
C ALA A 48 0.83 -3.45 0.05
N ARG A 49 0.93 -4.76 -0.13
CA ARG A 49 1.02 -5.41 -1.44
C ARG A 49 -0.28 -5.31 -2.22
N SER A 50 -1.41 -5.56 -1.56
CA SER A 50 -2.75 -5.43 -2.15
C SER A 50 -3.05 -3.98 -2.52
N LEU A 51 -2.75 -3.03 -1.61
CA LEU A 51 -2.92 -1.60 -1.89
C LEU A 51 -2.04 -1.14 -3.06
N TYR A 52 -0.78 -1.57 -3.10
CA TYR A 52 0.15 -1.27 -4.18
C TYR A 52 -0.33 -1.80 -5.53
N LYS A 53 -0.75 -3.08 -5.60
CA LYS A 53 -1.24 -3.70 -6.83
C LYS A 53 -2.45 -2.98 -7.39
N ALA A 54 -3.44 -2.70 -6.54
CA ALA A 54 -4.66 -2.01 -6.93
C ALA A 54 -4.36 -0.57 -7.41
N ALA A 55 -3.50 0.16 -6.70
CA ALA A 55 -3.07 1.49 -7.12
C ALA A 55 -2.31 1.47 -8.46
N LEU A 56 -1.44 0.48 -8.66
CA LEU A 56 -0.69 0.32 -9.90
C LEU A 56 -1.63 -0.01 -11.08
N GLU A 57 -2.67 -0.80 -10.85
CA GLU A 57 -3.69 -1.07 -11.86
C GLU A 57 -4.48 0.18 -12.23
N LEU A 58 -4.90 0.98 -11.23
CA LEU A 58 -5.53 2.28 -11.47
C LEU A 58 -4.65 3.22 -12.28
N TYR A 59 -3.35 3.25 -11.99
CA TYR A 59 -2.38 4.03 -12.75
C TYR A 59 -2.24 3.53 -14.20
N ARG A 60 -2.10 2.21 -14.39
CA ARG A 60 -1.92 1.60 -15.72
C ARG A 60 -3.13 1.75 -16.65
N ARG A 61 -4.33 1.81 -16.08
CA ARG A 61 -5.57 2.05 -16.86
C ARG A 61 -5.61 3.45 -17.44
N GLU A 62 -4.87 4.39 -16.84
CA GLU A 62 -4.76 5.75 -17.34
C GLU A 62 -3.52 5.83 -18.26
N ASP A 63 -3.71 5.82 -19.58
CA ASP A 63 -2.63 5.93 -20.57
C ASP A 63 -2.12 7.39 -20.72
N ARG A 64 -1.87 8.05 -19.59
CA ARG A 64 -1.38 9.44 -19.55
C ARG A 64 0.10 9.44 -19.20
N ARG A 65 0.92 9.86 -20.17
CA ARG A 65 2.35 10.13 -19.95
C ARG A 65 2.54 11.52 -19.35
N TRP A 66 2.21 11.67 -18.07
CA TRP A 66 2.44 12.90 -17.32
C TRP A 66 3.76 12.85 -16.55
N ALA A 67 4.49 13.97 -16.56
CA ALA A 67 5.50 14.22 -15.55
C ALA A 67 4.81 14.39 -14.19
N VAL A 68 4.92 13.37 -13.34
CA VAL A 68 4.23 13.31 -12.05
C VAL A 68 4.93 14.24 -11.05
N ARG A 69 4.21 15.26 -10.58
CA ARG A 69 4.65 16.18 -9.52
C ARG A 69 4.17 15.72 -8.15
N LEU A 70 2.99 15.11 -8.08
CA LEU A 70 2.44 14.54 -6.84
C LEU A 70 1.75 13.22 -7.14
N LEU A 71 2.01 12.24 -6.27
CA LEU A 71 1.37 10.94 -6.23
C LEU A 71 0.78 10.75 -4.83
N GLY A 72 -0.54 10.62 -4.75
CA GLY A 72 -1.27 10.40 -3.51
C GLY A 72 -1.95 9.04 -3.52
N LEU A 73 -1.89 8.33 -2.39
CA LEU A 73 -2.63 7.10 -2.16
C LEU A 73 -3.52 7.26 -0.93
N ARG A 74 -4.81 6.96 -1.08
CA ARG A 74 -5.81 7.06 -0.03
C ARG A 74 -6.55 5.73 0.14
N ALA A 75 -6.73 5.32 1.38
CA ALA A 75 -7.64 4.24 1.75
C ALA A 75 -9.05 4.78 2.02
N GLY A 76 -10.07 4.07 1.56
CA GLY A 76 -11.48 4.39 1.72
C GLY A 76 -12.29 3.17 2.15
N LYS A 77 -13.59 3.39 2.43
CA LYS A 77 -14.54 2.36 2.91
C LYS A 77 -13.92 1.51 4.02
N LEU A 78 -13.47 2.20 5.07
CA LEU A 78 -12.76 1.55 6.16
C LEU A 78 -13.71 0.68 6.96
N VAL A 79 -13.26 -0.54 7.28
CA VAL A 79 -13.97 -1.48 8.14
C VAL A 79 -13.05 -1.89 9.29
N GLU A 80 -13.62 -2.16 10.45
CA GLU A 80 -12.84 -2.67 11.59
C GLU A 80 -12.28 -4.05 11.25
N ALA A 81 -11.01 -4.29 11.61
CA ALA A 81 -10.33 -5.54 11.30
C ALA A 81 -11.03 -6.77 11.92
N GLY A 82 -11.66 -6.61 13.09
CA GLY A 82 -12.44 -7.65 13.76
C GLY A 82 -13.85 -7.87 13.19
N ALA A 83 -14.39 -6.89 12.45
CA ALA A 83 -15.70 -6.98 11.80
C ALA A 83 -15.61 -7.50 10.36
N ALA A 84 -14.41 -7.65 9.81
CA ALA A 84 -14.21 -8.17 8.46
C ALA A 84 -14.63 -9.64 8.39
N GLN A 85 -15.66 -9.94 7.58
CA GLN A 85 -16.22 -11.28 7.43
C GLN A 85 -15.18 -12.26 6.88
N MET A 86 -14.98 -13.36 7.61
CA MET A 86 -14.23 -14.53 7.15
C MET A 86 -14.94 -15.12 5.93
N SER A 87 -14.39 -14.92 4.73
CA SER A 87 -14.90 -15.58 3.53
C SER A 87 -14.35 -17.01 3.46
N PHE A 88 -15.25 -17.99 3.35
CA PHE A 88 -14.91 -19.41 3.17
C PHE A 88 -14.25 -19.71 1.81
N PHE A 89 -14.44 -18.83 0.81
CA PHE A 89 -14.06 -19.07 -0.58
C PHE A 89 -13.02 -18.08 -1.13
N ALA A 90 -12.69 -17.02 -0.40
CA ALA A 90 -11.62 -16.11 -0.80
C ALA A 90 -10.25 -16.72 -0.48
N ASN A 91 -9.19 -16.26 -1.17
CA ASN A 91 -7.78 -16.51 -0.82
C ASN A 91 -7.39 -15.81 0.51
N THR A 92 -8.21 -15.97 1.55
CA THR A 92 -8.08 -15.35 2.87
C THR A 92 -6.77 -15.76 3.53
N ARG A 93 -6.29 -17.00 3.27
CA ARG A 93 -5.03 -17.51 3.83
C ARG A 93 -3.81 -16.69 3.42
N ASP A 94 -3.73 -16.27 2.16
CA ASP A 94 -2.59 -15.48 1.68
C ASP A 94 -2.63 -14.06 2.24
N LEU A 95 -3.83 -13.48 2.32
CA LEU A 95 -4.04 -12.16 2.93
C LEU A 95 -3.70 -12.17 4.43
N GLU A 96 -4.15 -13.18 5.17
CA GLU A 96 -3.79 -13.37 6.59
C GLU A 96 -2.29 -13.55 6.77
N ARG A 97 -1.63 -14.29 5.87
CA ARG A 97 -0.18 -14.50 5.94
C ARG A 97 0.57 -13.18 5.72
N GLU A 98 0.17 -12.38 4.74
CA GLU A 98 0.77 -11.07 4.48
C GLU A 98 0.47 -10.10 5.64
N GLU A 99 -0.74 -10.11 6.19
CA GLU A 99 -1.13 -9.30 7.37
C GLU A 99 -0.30 -9.65 8.60
N ARG A 100 -0.08 -10.94 8.89
CA ARG A 100 0.79 -11.39 9.98
C ARG A 100 2.24 -10.98 9.78
N LEU A 101 2.75 -11.10 8.54
CA LEU A 101 4.10 -10.68 8.19
C LEU A 101 4.28 -9.18 8.43
N GLU A 102 3.37 -8.35 7.91
CA GLU A 102 3.49 -6.89 8.03
C GLU A 102 3.27 -6.42 9.48
N THR A 103 2.41 -7.09 10.25
CA THR A 103 2.27 -6.85 11.69
C THR A 103 3.56 -7.14 12.45
N ALA A 104 4.24 -8.24 12.13
CA ALA A 104 5.53 -8.57 12.73
C ALA A 104 6.62 -7.54 12.36
N VAL A 105 6.64 -7.08 11.11
CA VAL A 105 7.55 -6.01 10.66
C VAL A 105 7.27 -4.70 11.40
N ASP A 106 6.00 -4.33 11.58
CA ASP A 106 5.64 -3.13 12.33
C ASP A 106 6.08 -3.21 13.79
N ALA A 107 5.92 -4.37 14.44
CA ALA A 107 6.41 -4.59 15.81
C ALA A 107 7.93 -4.45 15.93
N LEU A 108 8.68 -4.92 14.92
CA LEU A 108 10.13 -4.71 14.86
C LEU A 108 10.50 -3.24 14.66
N ARG A 109 9.76 -2.51 13.83
CA ARG A 109 9.96 -1.07 13.60
C ARG A 109 9.64 -0.24 14.84
N GLU A 110 8.65 -0.64 15.63
CA GLU A 110 8.30 0.01 16.90
C GLU A 110 9.39 -0.20 17.94
N ARG A 111 9.93 -1.42 18.05
CA ARG A 111 10.96 -1.76 19.04
C ARG A 111 12.36 -1.27 18.70
N PHE A 112 12.74 -1.32 17.42
CA PHE A 112 14.13 -1.07 16.96
C PHE A 112 14.26 0.18 16.08
N GLY A 113 13.18 0.95 15.92
CA GLY A 113 13.14 2.17 15.11
C GLY A 113 12.69 1.94 13.66
N GLY A 114 12.12 2.96 13.03
CA GLY A 114 11.45 2.84 11.72
C GLY A 114 12.36 2.43 10.55
N GLY A 115 13.68 2.53 10.71
CA GLY A 115 14.68 2.08 9.73
C GLY A 115 15.16 0.64 9.89
N SER A 116 14.73 -0.07 10.95
CA SER A 116 15.30 -1.38 11.31
C SER A 116 15.03 -2.48 10.29
N VAL A 117 13.85 -2.44 9.64
CA VAL A 117 13.43 -3.41 8.62
C VAL A 117 12.83 -2.67 7.43
N ARG A 118 13.39 -2.92 6.24
CA ARG A 118 12.93 -2.36 4.96
C ARG A 118 12.79 -3.46 3.91
N ARG A 119 11.82 -3.32 3.01
CA ARG A 119 11.72 -4.21 1.86
C ARG A 119 12.95 -4.04 0.98
N GLY A 120 13.59 -5.15 0.58
CA GLY A 120 14.78 -5.13 -0.27
C GLY A 120 14.57 -4.44 -1.62
N THR A 121 13.33 -4.41 -2.13
CA THR A 121 12.95 -3.69 -3.36
C THR A 121 13.04 -2.17 -3.25
N VAL A 122 13.12 -1.62 -2.03
CA VAL A 122 13.28 -0.19 -1.76
C VAL A 122 14.76 0.19 -1.59
N LEU A 123 15.66 -0.80 -1.46
CA LEU A 123 17.08 -0.53 -1.40
C LEU A 123 17.58 -0.11 -2.78
N GLU A 124 18.19 1.07 -2.86
CA GLU A 124 18.96 1.46 -4.03
C GLU A 124 20.13 0.48 -4.19
N LYS A 125 20.38 0.04 -5.42
CA LYS A 125 21.58 -0.72 -5.75
C LYS A 125 22.75 0.21 -5.44
N LYS A 126 23.49 -0.05 -4.36
CA LYS A 126 24.84 0.51 -4.23
C LYS A 126 25.60 0.06 -5.47
N GLU A 127 25.93 1.00 -6.34
CA GLU A 127 26.97 0.77 -7.33
C GLU A 127 28.19 0.31 -6.55
N ARG A 128 28.70 -0.87 -6.90
CA ARG A 128 29.98 -1.31 -6.38
C ARG A 128 30.99 -0.33 -6.94
N GLU A 129 31.44 0.61 -6.11
CA GLU A 129 32.66 1.37 -6.39
C GLU A 129 33.74 0.32 -6.70
N GLY A 130 34.23 0.39 -7.93
CA GLY A 130 35.20 -0.55 -8.46
C GLY A 130 36.48 -0.53 -7.63
N GLU A 131 37.04 -1.72 -7.46
CA GLU A 131 38.43 -1.95 -7.09
C GLU A 131 39.28 -1.99 -8.36
#